data_AF-A0A455UDZ9-F1
#
_entry.id   AF-A0A455UDZ9-F1
#
_cell.length_a   1.000
_cell.length_b   1.000
_cell.length_c   1.000
_cell.angle_alpha   90.00
_cell.angle_beta   90.00
_cell.angle_gamma   90.00
#
_symmetry.space_group_name_H-M   'P 1'
#
loop_
_entity.id
_entity.type
_entity.pdbx_description
1 polymer ?
#
loop_
_entity_poly.entity_id
_entity_poly.type
_entity_poly.pdbx_seq_one_letter_code
_entity_poly.pdbx_strand_id
1 'polypeptide(L)' 'MVSIGLKDNAKLIHDTLQIGELSYLTDGEIEKTSAMLLSPMPLARAWDYWVARAGFSGI' A
#
# COMPACT_ATOMS: atom_id res chain seq x y z
N MET A 1 5.16 4.81 -5.06
CA MET A 1 4.41 3.53 -5.17
C MET A 1 2.93 3.61 -4.74
N VAL A 2 2.35 4.81 -4.66
CA VAL A 2 0.96 5.03 -4.22
C VAL A 2 -0.07 4.29 -5.10
N SER A 3 0.19 4.19 -6.40
CA SER A 3 -0.69 3.49 -7.36
C SER A 3 -0.91 2.02 -7.03
N ILE A 4 0.11 1.30 -6.54
CA ILE A 4 -0.02 -0.12 -6.16
C ILE A 4 -0.91 -0.26 -4.93
N GLY A 5 -0.66 0.56 -3.89
CA GLY A 5 -1.48 0.58 -2.69
C GLY A 5 -2.95 0.92 -2.98
N LEU A 6 -3.20 1.89 -3.88
CA LEU A 6 -4.56 2.23 -4.31
C LEU A 6 -5.25 1.06 -5.03
N LYS A 7 -4.56 0.38 -5.95
CA LYS A 7 -5.09 -0.78 -6.66
C LYS A 7 -5.46 -1.92 -5.71
N ASP A 8 -4.55 -2.24 -4.78
CA ASP A 8 -4.73 -3.34 -3.83
C ASP A 8 -5.84 -3.01 -2.81
N ASN A 9 -5.89 -1.76 -2.32
CA ASN A 9 -6.95 -1.30 -1.43
C ASN A 9 -8.34 -1.32 -2.11
N ALA A 10 -8.43 -0.90 -3.38
CA ALA A 10 -9.67 -0.95 -4.13
C ALA A 10 -10.18 -2.39 -4.30
N LYS A 11 -9.29 -3.34 -4.59
CA LYS A 11 -9.63 -4.76 -4.64
C LYS A 11 -10.11 -5.27 -3.28
N LEU A 12 -9.39 -4.95 -2.20
CA LEU A 12 -9.76 -5.38 -0.86
C LEU A 12 -11.16 -4.89 -0.45
N ILE A 13 -11.45 -3.61 -0.70
CA ILE A 13 -12.77 -3.02 -0.43
C ILE A 13 -13.85 -3.74 -1.25
N HIS A 14 -13.62 -3.93 -2.55
CA HIS A 14 -14.58 -4.61 -3.42
C HIS A 14 -14.90 -6.04 -2.95
N ASP A 15 -13.87 -6.83 -2.64
CA ASP A 15 -14.02 -8.22 -2.21
C ASP A 15 -14.71 -8.31 -0.84
N THR A 16 -14.40 -7.40 0.09
CA THR A 16 -14.94 -7.41 1.46
C THR A 16 -16.41 -7.00 1.51
N LEU A 17 -16.83 -6.08 0.64
CA LEU A 17 -18.25 -5.69 0.52
C LEU A 17 -19.17 -6.85 0.15
N GLN A 18 -18.65 -7.95 -0.42
CA GLN A 18 -19.43 -9.16 -0.69
C GLN A 18 -19.65 -10.02 0.57
N ILE A 19 -18.86 -9.81 1.63
CA ILE A 19 -18.88 -10.59 2.88
C ILE A 19 -19.77 -9.90 3.92
N GLY A 20 -19.74 -8.57 4.01
CA GLY A 20 -20.53 -7.82 4.98
C GLY A 20 -20.15 -6.34 5.04
N GLU A 21 -20.51 -5.70 6.15
CA GLU A 21 -20.22 -4.28 6.37
C GLU A 21 -18.72 -4.03 6.62
N LEU A 22 -18.22 -2.94 6.06
CA LEU A 22 -16.84 -2.51 6.21
C LEU A 22 -16.67 -1.61 7.43
N SER A 23 -15.68 -1.94 8.27
CA SER A 23 -15.11 -1.00 9.23
C SER A 23 -13.92 -0.29 8.59
N TYR A 24 -14.11 0.96 8.23
CA TYR A 24 -13.05 1.78 7.61
C TYR A 24 -12.04 2.27 8.64
N LEU A 25 -10.86 2.68 8.15
CA LEU A 25 -9.88 3.40 8.96
C LEU A 25 -10.42 4.77 9.35
N THR A 26 -10.11 5.19 10.57
CA THR A 26 -10.35 6.54 11.07
C THR A 26 -9.35 7.54 10.48
N ASP A 27 -9.67 8.83 10.52
CA ASP A 27 -8.78 9.89 10.04
C ASP A 27 -7.39 9.84 10.71
N GLY A 28 -7.34 9.58 12.02
CA GLY A 28 -6.08 9.47 12.76
C GLY A 28 -5.25 8.23 12.40
N GLU A 29 -5.90 7.12 12.03
CA GLU A 29 -5.22 5.93 11.51
C GLU A 29 -4.67 6.18 10.10
N ILE A 30 -5.44 6.87 9.25
CA ILE A 30 -5.01 7.27 7.91
C ILE A 30 -3.77 8.17 8.00
N GLU A 31 -3.79 9.18 8.88
CA GLU A 31 -2.68 10.11 9.06
C GLU A 31 -1.40 9.38 9.51
N LYS A 32 -1.48 8.62 10.59
CA LYS A 32 -0.32 7.90 11.15
C LYS A 32 0.24 6.86 10.18
N THR A 33 -0.65 6.13 9.50
CA THR A 33 -0.26 5.11 8.52
C THR A 33 0.38 5.77 7.29
N SER A 34 -0.17 6.88 6.82
CA SER A 34 0.40 7.63 5.69
C SER A 34 1.78 8.18 6.04
N ALA A 35 1.95 8.79 7.22
CA ALA A 35 3.24 9.29 7.68
C ALA A 35 4.29 8.18 7.75
N MET A 36 3.91 6.99 8.22
CA MET A 36 4.80 5.84 8.28
C MET A 36 5.13 5.30 6.89
N LEU A 37 4.12 4.91 6.10
CA LEU A 37 4.28 4.20 4.83
C LEU A 37 4.86 5.07 3.71
N LEU A 38 4.62 6.39 3.74
CA LEU A 38 5.12 7.33 2.74
C LEU A 38 6.42 8.01 3.17
N SER A 39 7.02 7.59 4.30
CA SER A 39 8.35 8.06 4.68
C SER A 39 9.43 7.49 3.73
N PRO A 40 10.63 8.11 3.68
CA PRO A 40 11.66 7.74 2.71
C PRO A 40 12.10 6.27 2.76
N MET A 41 12.23 5.70 3.96
CA MET A 41 12.77 4.34 4.13
C MET A 41 11.84 3.24 3.57
N PRO A 42 10.54 3.20 3.91
CA PRO A 42 9.62 2.23 3.32
C PRO A 42 9.45 2.41 1.82
N LEU A 43 9.45 3.65 1.31
CA LEU A 43 9.36 3.91 -0.12
C LEU A 43 10.57 3.36 -0.89
N ALA A 44 11.79 3.58 -0.38
CA ALA A 44 13.01 3.04 -0.97
C ALA A 44 12.98 1.50 -0.97
N ARG A 45 12.67 0.89 0.18
CA ARG A 45 12.57 -0.58 0.29
C ARG A 45 11.54 -1.17 -0.68
N ALA A 46 10.39 -0.52 -0.80
CA ALA A 46 9.34 -0.99 -1.68
C ALA A 46 9.75 -0.87 -3.15
N TRP A 47 10.43 0.21 -3.52
CA TRP A 47 11.02 0.36 -4.85
C TRP A 47 12.03 -0.75 -5.17
N ASP A 48 13.00 -0.99 -4.28
CA ASP A 48 14.03 -2.02 -4.45
C ASP A 48 13.40 -3.40 -4.68
N TYR A 49 12.33 -3.70 -3.95
CA TYR A 49 11.56 -4.94 -4.13
C TYR A 49 11.00 -5.07 -5.56
N TRP A 50 10.40 -4.01 -6.12
CA TRP A 50 9.84 -4.08 -7.48
C TRP A 50 10.91 -4.06 -8.56
N VAL A 51 12.02 -3.34 -8.36
CA VAL A 51 13.19 -3.39 -9.25
C VAL A 51 13.72 -4.83 -9.33
N ALA A 52 13.92 -5.47 -8.17
CA ALA A 52 14.34 -6.87 -8.11
C ALA A 52 13.33 -7.81 -8.78
N ARG A 53 12.03 -7.61 -8.54
CA ARG A 53 10.96 -8.42 -9.16
C ARG A 53 10.86 -8.23 -10.67
N ALA A 54 11.23 -7.06 -11.18
CA ALA A 54 11.32 -6.77 -12.60
C ALA A 54 12.61 -7.33 -13.25
N GLY A 55 13.50 -7.96 -12.48
CA GLY A 55 14.73 -8.57 -12.98
C GLY A 55 15.94 -7.64 -13.00
N PHE A 56 15.86 -6.46 -12.39
CA PHE A 56 16.92 -5.44 -12.39
C PHE A 56 17.67 -5.38 -11.06
N SER A 57 17.79 -6.49 -10.33
CA SER A 57 18.49 -6.51 -9.04
C SER A 57 19.98 -6.18 -9.22
N GLY A 58 20.50 -5.24 -8.42
CA GLY A 58 21.92 -4.88 -8.40
C GLY A 58 22.33 -3.77 -9.38
N ILE A 59 21.37 -3.07 -9.98
CA ILE A 59 21.56 -1.84 -10.79
C ILE A 59 21.06 -0.65 -9.97
#